data_AF-V8CGT9-F1
#
_entry.id   AF-V8CGT9-F1
#
_cell.length_a   1.000
_cell.length_b   1.000
_cell.length_c   1.000
_cell.angle_alpha   90.00
_cell.angle_beta   90.00
_cell.angle_gamma   90.00
#
_symmetry.space_group_name_H-M   'P 1'
#
loop_
_entity.id
_entity.type
_entity.pdbx_description
1 polymer ?
#
loop_
_entity_poly.entity_id
_entity_poly.type
_entity_poly.pdbx_seq_one_letter_code
_entity_poly.pdbx_strand_id
1 'polypeptide(L)'
;MRKTLFSICALALSLTASAQIVDTPKGKLIDNMYRSSDSWVKKGWTGTEPGTYEGLVSKIVEGDDGCLYIYNPLSGLDSKSWLKLDKVGEGKYKATLPQVIYKDNNGGDDDEESGSTERIFKLNRMAIKDNNQYEVVAANKNYMEFTWDGKTLKMLGAGSKNEILGMVYNKDTWDSQYGDWAVTIQTFGDKLVTPPASAVKKQYTLTCKGETSPRIIEAAIDGNDIYLKGISKSQKLANIWVKLTKDGNKAVMPTNQYLGKAVKDDFLKYSNDKAEYHAFAAAYNDAATIAGKLEFSINSTTGALTNDKILKIVMGRSSEKNVPKEDLESLENLVLTPYQQKAAKPETPKLHYCSAVESYDYSTTTITLAFYVKNADVDGNYLDPNKMYYNVYINNNTEPFKFTKDIFFYIDNDMINIPFNYQDKKNEDIKIADDQRILHFYDSSIKKISVVMVYEEDGKKYSSDPMIAEVVYAGIENATVNDNATETYYSVDGYRLQHLQKGLNIVKSSDGTTKKVFVK
;
A
#
# COMPACT_ATOMS: atom_id res chain seq x y z
N MET A 1 -66.19 33.17 33.68
CA MET A 1 -66.24 31.72 33.96
C MET A 1 -66.53 30.98 32.66
N ARG A 2 -65.67 30.01 32.29
CA ARG A 2 -65.96 28.77 31.52
C ARG A 2 -66.47 28.89 30.07
N LYS A 3 -66.11 28.06 29.10
CA LYS A 3 -65.13 26.99 28.85
C LYS A 3 -65.53 26.44 27.48
N THR A 4 -64.66 26.48 26.47
CA THR A 4 -64.56 25.52 25.32
C THR A 4 -63.39 25.97 24.44
N LEU A 5 -62.14 25.70 24.81
CA LEU A 5 -61.36 24.50 24.42
C LEU A 5 -61.64 24.06 22.97
N PHE A 6 -60.78 24.46 22.01
CA PHE A 6 -59.56 23.71 21.63
C PHE A 6 -59.83 22.22 21.44
N SER A 7 -60.18 21.84 20.21
CA SER A 7 -59.92 20.50 19.71
C SER A 7 -59.86 20.53 18.19
N ILE A 8 -59.00 19.69 17.64
CA ILE A 8 -58.78 19.40 16.21
C ILE A 8 -57.79 20.36 15.51
N CYS A 9 -56.53 20.27 15.92
CA CYS A 9 -55.40 20.22 14.98
C CYS A 9 -54.27 19.35 15.57
N ALA A 10 -54.65 18.25 16.23
CA ALA A 10 -53.75 17.16 16.57
C ALA A 10 -54.02 16.01 15.60
N LEU A 11 -53.57 16.13 14.35
CA LEU A 11 -53.29 15.00 13.47
C LEU A 11 -52.56 15.46 12.19
N ALA A 12 -51.29 15.81 12.34
CA ALA A 12 -50.27 15.72 11.29
C ALA A 12 -48.90 16.02 11.91
N LEU A 13 -48.47 15.24 12.90
CA LEU A 13 -47.04 15.07 13.16
C LEU A 13 -46.53 14.18 12.03
N SER A 14 -46.34 14.79 10.86
CA SER A 14 -45.53 14.24 9.80
C SER A 14 -44.18 13.88 10.40
N LEU A 15 -43.81 12.60 10.35
CA LEU A 15 -42.42 12.15 10.44
C LEU A 15 -41.64 12.81 9.30
N THR A 16 -41.30 14.08 9.44
CA THR A 16 -40.27 14.69 8.63
C THR A 16 -38.96 14.19 9.23
N ALA A 17 -38.31 13.26 8.54
CA ALA A 17 -36.93 12.94 8.84
C ALA A 17 -36.14 14.27 8.83
N SER A 18 -35.32 14.50 9.85
CA SER A 18 -34.45 15.69 9.87
C SER A 18 -33.66 15.74 8.58
N ALA A 19 -33.58 16.92 7.95
CA ALA A 19 -32.69 17.13 6.82
C ALA A 19 -31.24 16.77 7.22
N GLN A 20 -30.45 16.31 6.25
CA GLN A 20 -29.03 16.05 6.46
C GLN A 20 -28.32 17.37 6.78
N ILE A 21 -27.55 17.40 7.86
CA ILE A 21 -26.76 18.57 8.24
C ILE A 21 -25.36 18.39 7.67
N VAL A 22 -25.01 19.14 6.63
CA VAL A 22 -23.70 19.05 5.95
C VAL A 22 -22.82 20.26 6.25
N ASP A 23 -23.43 21.45 6.34
CA ASP A 23 -22.73 22.66 6.74
C ASP A 23 -22.34 22.60 8.21
N THR A 24 -21.17 23.14 8.53
CA THR A 24 -20.70 23.22 9.93
C THR A 24 -21.67 24.10 10.73
N PRO A 25 -22.31 23.58 11.79
CA PRO A 25 -23.23 24.36 12.62
C PRO A 25 -22.53 25.56 13.27
N LYS A 26 -23.28 26.63 13.54
CA LYS A 26 -22.75 27.82 14.24
C LYS A 26 -22.45 27.49 15.69
N GLY A 27 -21.27 27.88 16.15
CA GLY A 27 -20.83 27.66 17.52
C GLY A 27 -19.32 27.50 17.61
N LYS A 28 -18.85 26.95 18.72
CA LYS A 28 -17.44 26.66 18.94
C LYS A 28 -17.09 25.28 18.39
N LEU A 29 -16.33 25.26 17.30
CA LEU A 29 -15.77 24.04 16.74
C LEU A 29 -14.60 23.52 17.58
N ILE A 30 -14.68 22.26 17.98
CA ILE A 30 -13.62 21.47 18.58
C ILE A 30 -13.24 20.40 17.55
N ASP A 31 -12.13 20.62 16.85
CA ASP A 31 -11.61 19.73 15.81
C ASP A 31 -10.53 18.78 16.36
N ASN A 32 -10.08 17.85 15.54
CA ASN A 32 -8.98 16.92 15.81
C ASN A 32 -9.24 16.09 17.08
N MET A 33 -10.49 15.70 17.30
CA MET A 33 -10.88 14.86 18.42
C MET A 33 -10.63 13.39 18.09
N TYR A 34 -10.41 12.61 19.14
CA TYR A 34 -10.11 11.19 19.07
C TYR A 34 -11.36 10.38 19.42
N ARG A 35 -11.88 9.61 18.46
CA ARG A 35 -13.06 8.77 18.61
C ARG A 35 -12.68 7.29 18.71
N SER A 36 -13.32 6.60 19.64
CA SER A 36 -13.32 5.14 19.71
C SER A 36 -14.75 4.63 19.90
N SER A 37 -15.01 3.44 19.36
CA SER A 37 -16.25 2.72 19.57
C SER A 37 -16.03 1.24 19.34
N ASP A 38 -16.86 0.43 19.98
CA ASP A 38 -17.07 -0.91 19.51
C ASP A 38 -18.09 -0.87 18.36
N SER A 39 -17.91 -1.72 17.36
CA SER A 39 -18.68 -1.67 16.12
C SER A 39 -18.77 -3.02 15.45
N TRP A 40 -19.70 -3.12 14.52
CA TRP A 40 -19.54 -4.03 13.40
C TRP A 40 -18.40 -3.51 12.51
N VAL A 41 -17.29 -4.24 12.47
CA VAL A 41 -16.13 -3.95 11.61
C VAL A 41 -16.18 -4.81 10.36
N LYS A 42 -15.75 -4.26 9.22
CA LYS A 42 -15.75 -4.98 7.94
C LYS A 42 -14.75 -6.14 7.95
N LYS A 43 -15.17 -7.29 7.41
CA LYS A 43 -14.39 -8.52 7.25
C LYS A 43 -14.45 -8.96 5.79
N GLY A 44 -13.41 -8.63 5.02
CA GLY A 44 -13.39 -8.87 3.58
C GLY A 44 -14.45 -8.03 2.84
N TRP A 45 -14.96 -8.55 1.73
CA TRP A 45 -15.86 -7.81 0.84
C TRP A 45 -17.32 -7.72 1.33
N THR A 46 -17.83 -8.77 1.98
CA THR A 46 -19.26 -8.89 2.30
C THR A 46 -19.55 -9.19 3.76
N GLY A 47 -18.52 -9.49 4.56
CA GLY A 47 -18.68 -9.86 5.97
C GLY A 47 -18.53 -8.69 6.92
N THR A 48 -19.15 -8.79 8.09
CA THR A 48 -18.82 -8.00 9.27
C THR A 48 -18.66 -8.88 10.49
N GLU A 49 -17.88 -8.41 11.46
CA GLU A 49 -17.74 -9.05 12.77
C GLU A 49 -17.70 -7.99 13.88
N PRO A 50 -18.01 -8.33 15.14
CA PRO A 50 -17.80 -7.41 16.24
C PRO A 50 -16.31 -7.10 16.38
N GLY A 51 -15.99 -5.82 16.53
CA GLY A 51 -14.64 -5.33 16.73
C GLY A 51 -14.67 -3.90 17.27
N THR A 52 -13.54 -3.21 17.14
CA THR A 52 -13.38 -1.85 17.66
C THR A 52 -12.81 -0.97 16.55
N TYR A 53 -13.37 0.23 16.42
CA TYR A 53 -12.73 1.33 15.71
C TYR A 53 -12.03 2.22 16.73
N GLU A 54 -10.74 2.45 16.53
CA GLU A 54 -9.90 3.17 17.47
C GLU A 54 -9.21 4.34 16.75
N GLY A 55 -9.26 5.52 17.36
CA GLY A 55 -8.58 6.72 16.86
C GLY A 55 -9.13 7.31 15.58
N LEU A 56 -10.44 7.17 15.32
CA LEU A 56 -11.13 7.93 14.27
C LEU A 56 -11.00 9.43 14.57
N VAL A 57 -10.73 10.23 13.53
CA VAL A 57 -10.72 11.69 13.65
C VAL A 57 -12.16 12.17 13.65
N SER A 58 -12.56 12.88 14.70
CA SER A 58 -13.90 13.44 14.83
C SER A 58 -13.85 14.92 15.21
N LYS A 59 -15.01 15.56 15.16
CA LYS A 59 -15.21 16.97 15.49
C LYS A 59 -16.52 17.10 16.26
N ILE A 60 -16.54 18.05 17.19
CA ILE A 60 -17.75 18.46 17.89
C ILE A 60 -17.93 19.97 17.72
N VAL A 61 -19.14 20.42 17.42
CA VAL A 61 -19.52 21.83 17.60
C VAL A 61 -20.35 21.96 18.86
N GLU A 62 -19.91 22.84 19.76
CA GLU A 62 -20.74 23.38 20.84
C GLU A 62 -21.59 24.51 20.25
N GLY A 63 -22.84 24.19 19.91
CA GLY A 63 -23.72 25.07 19.14
C GLY A 63 -24.17 26.30 19.91
N ASP A 64 -24.34 27.42 19.21
CA ASP A 64 -24.91 28.65 19.79
C ASP A 64 -26.37 28.45 20.27
N ASP A 65 -27.04 27.42 19.74
CA ASP A 65 -28.38 26.98 20.14
C ASP A 65 -28.40 26.08 21.38
N GLY A 66 -27.22 25.83 21.97
CA GLY A 66 -27.03 24.95 23.12
C GLY A 66 -27.00 23.46 22.77
N CYS A 67 -27.13 23.07 21.50
CA CYS A 67 -26.98 21.68 21.06
C CYS A 67 -25.51 21.30 20.89
N LEU A 68 -25.23 20.00 20.83
CA LEU A 68 -23.96 19.49 20.31
C LEU A 68 -24.15 18.90 18.93
N TYR A 69 -23.12 18.98 18.11
CA TYR A 69 -23.12 18.38 16.78
C TYR A 69 -21.87 17.52 16.61
N ILE A 70 -22.04 16.24 16.26
CA ILE A 70 -20.95 15.30 16.05
C ILE A 70 -20.72 15.11 14.56
N TYR A 71 -19.52 15.40 14.08
CA TYR A 71 -19.13 15.13 12.69
C TYR A 71 -18.79 13.66 12.47
N ASN A 72 -19.25 13.09 11.35
CA ASN A 72 -19.08 11.68 11.02
C ASN A 72 -19.49 10.76 12.18
N PRO A 73 -20.80 10.74 12.51
CA PRO A 73 -21.29 10.15 13.76
C PRO A 73 -21.17 8.63 13.86
N LEU A 74 -20.76 7.95 12.79
CA LEU A 74 -20.69 6.49 12.69
C LEU A 74 -19.31 6.03 12.18
N SER A 75 -18.78 4.95 12.74
CA SER A 75 -17.47 4.42 12.37
C SER A 75 -17.45 3.83 10.97
N GLY A 76 -16.29 3.91 10.33
CA GLY A 76 -16.06 3.36 8.98
C GLY A 76 -16.83 4.08 7.86
N LEU A 77 -17.65 5.09 8.18
CA LEU A 77 -18.41 5.89 7.24
C LEU A 77 -17.93 7.34 7.24
N ASP A 78 -17.39 7.79 6.11
CA ASP A 78 -17.15 9.22 5.88
C ASP A 78 -18.44 9.90 5.38
N SER A 79 -19.40 10.07 6.29
CA SER A 79 -20.73 10.62 5.97
C SER A 79 -20.72 12.09 5.52
N LYS A 80 -19.67 12.83 5.89
CA LYS A 80 -19.52 14.28 5.75
C LYS A 80 -20.73 15.06 6.29
N SER A 81 -21.29 14.57 7.38
CA SER A 81 -22.48 15.13 8.02
C SER A 81 -22.35 15.25 9.53
N TRP A 82 -23.30 15.96 10.13
CA TRP A 82 -23.40 16.20 11.56
C TRP A 82 -24.63 15.51 12.16
N LEU A 83 -24.44 14.75 13.25
CA LEU A 83 -25.52 14.31 14.12
C LEU A 83 -25.81 15.38 15.16
N LYS A 84 -27.06 15.83 15.26
CA LYS A 84 -27.50 16.79 16.28
C LYS A 84 -27.87 16.09 17.58
N LEU A 85 -27.42 16.67 18.69
CA LEU A 85 -27.74 16.29 20.05
C LEU A 85 -28.40 17.45 20.80
N ASP A 86 -29.65 17.29 21.21
CA ASP A 86 -30.37 18.29 21.99
C ASP A 86 -29.89 18.26 23.46
N LYS A 87 -29.66 19.43 24.06
CA LYS A 87 -29.35 19.52 25.50
C LYS A 87 -30.60 19.18 26.32
N VAL A 88 -30.49 18.19 27.20
CA VAL A 88 -31.57 17.77 28.11
C VAL A 88 -31.26 18.10 29.58
N GLY A 89 -30.03 18.51 29.87
CA GLY A 89 -29.59 18.99 31.18
C GLY A 89 -28.11 19.37 31.15
N GLU A 90 -27.57 19.85 32.27
CA GLU A 90 -26.13 20.15 32.35
C GLU A 90 -25.30 18.88 32.10
N GLY A 91 -24.43 18.95 31.10
CA GLY A 91 -23.60 17.84 30.65
C GLY A 91 -24.36 16.64 30.08
N LYS A 92 -25.68 16.76 29.82
CA LYS A 92 -26.53 15.67 29.32
C LYS A 92 -27.21 16.06 28.02
N TYR A 93 -27.07 15.19 27.02
CA TYR A 93 -27.51 15.43 25.66
C TYR A 93 -28.25 14.22 25.08
N LYS A 94 -29.11 14.43 24.09
CA LYS A 94 -29.92 13.39 23.46
C LYS A 94 -29.98 13.55 21.94
N ALA A 95 -29.60 12.53 21.20
CA ALA A 95 -29.93 12.39 19.78
C ALA A 95 -31.36 11.87 19.65
N THR A 96 -32.31 12.71 19.24
CA THR A 96 -33.63 12.22 18.83
C THR A 96 -33.51 11.63 17.42
N LEU A 97 -33.93 10.38 17.21
CA LEU A 97 -33.74 9.63 15.96
C LEU A 97 -35.10 9.26 15.33
N PRO A 98 -35.20 9.07 14.01
CA PRO A 98 -34.10 9.06 13.03
C PRO A 98 -33.58 10.44 12.61
N GLN A 99 -32.28 10.52 12.29
CA GLN A 99 -31.66 11.67 11.60
C GLN A 99 -30.97 11.20 10.31
N VAL A 100 -31.14 11.94 9.21
CA VAL A 100 -30.46 11.67 7.94
C VAL A 100 -28.99 12.04 8.06
N ILE A 101 -28.09 11.13 7.70
CA ILE A 101 -26.65 11.33 7.80
C ILE A 101 -25.92 11.19 6.47
N TYR A 102 -26.47 10.43 5.52
CA TYR A 102 -25.80 10.15 4.27
C TYR A 102 -26.81 9.97 3.15
N LYS A 103 -26.39 10.37 1.96
CA LYS A 103 -27.14 10.26 0.72
C LYS A 103 -26.19 9.90 -0.41
N ASP A 104 -26.60 9.02 -1.28
CA ASP A 104 -25.92 8.75 -2.56
C ASP A 104 -26.95 8.51 -3.66
N ASN A 105 -26.49 8.36 -4.90
CA ASN A 105 -27.35 8.11 -6.05
C ASN A 105 -27.31 6.66 -6.54
N ASN A 106 -26.79 5.72 -5.75
CA ASN A 106 -26.56 4.35 -6.20
C ASN A 106 -27.80 3.45 -5.99
N GLY A 107 -29.00 4.01 -6.08
CA GLY A 107 -30.24 3.23 -6.03
C GLY A 107 -30.66 2.78 -7.42
N GLY A 108 -30.93 1.50 -7.64
CA GLY A 108 -31.35 0.98 -8.93
C GLY A 108 -30.91 -0.47 -9.06
N ASP A 109 -31.64 -1.28 -9.83
CA ASP A 109 -31.18 -2.61 -10.20
C ASP A 109 -30.05 -2.49 -11.24
N ASP A 110 -29.13 -3.46 -11.26
CA ASP A 110 -27.97 -3.55 -12.16
C ASP A 110 -28.33 -3.65 -13.66
N ASP A 111 -29.60 -3.49 -14.03
CA ASP A 111 -30.06 -3.45 -15.41
C ASP A 111 -29.75 -2.07 -16.01
N GLU A 112 -28.99 -2.07 -17.12
CA GLU A 112 -28.44 -0.89 -17.83
C GLU A 112 -29.47 0.19 -18.24
N GLU A 113 -30.78 -0.06 -18.05
CA GLU A 113 -31.88 0.87 -18.34
C GLU A 113 -32.46 1.59 -17.10
N SER A 114 -32.05 1.23 -15.88
CA SER A 114 -32.53 1.85 -14.63
C SER A 114 -31.67 3.03 -14.22
N GLY A 115 -32.19 4.25 -14.33
CA GLY A 115 -31.48 5.44 -13.83
C GLY A 115 -31.16 5.34 -12.33
N SER A 116 -29.94 5.72 -11.95
CA SER A 116 -29.52 5.91 -10.55
C SER A 116 -30.53 6.77 -9.77
N THR A 117 -31.07 6.23 -8.68
CA THR A 117 -32.03 6.84 -7.75
C THR A 117 -31.35 7.20 -6.43
N GLU A 118 -31.81 8.29 -5.80
CA GLU A 118 -31.25 8.74 -4.52
C GLU A 118 -31.57 7.74 -3.40
N ARG A 119 -30.53 7.29 -2.69
CA ARG A 119 -30.63 6.51 -1.46
C ARG A 119 -30.45 7.44 -0.26
N ILE A 120 -31.36 7.36 0.71
CA ILE A 120 -31.30 8.18 1.94
C ILE A 120 -31.04 7.29 3.13
N PHE A 121 -29.93 7.53 3.83
CA PHE A 121 -29.51 6.76 4.98
C PHE A 121 -29.73 7.53 6.28
N LYS A 122 -30.34 6.85 7.26
CA LYS A 122 -30.73 7.42 8.56
C LYS A 122 -30.10 6.66 9.71
N LEU A 123 -29.66 7.38 10.73
CA LEU A 123 -29.26 6.76 11.99
C LEU A 123 -30.48 6.45 12.85
N ASN A 124 -30.48 5.28 13.49
CA ASN A 124 -31.50 4.82 14.41
C ASN A 124 -30.87 4.13 15.63
N ARG A 125 -31.59 4.13 16.75
CA ARG A 125 -31.34 3.15 17.81
C ARG A 125 -31.94 1.83 17.38
N MET A 126 -31.12 0.79 17.40
CA MET A 126 -31.54 -0.55 16.99
C MET A 126 -31.25 -1.56 18.09
N ALA A 127 -32.14 -2.52 18.28
CA ALA A 127 -31.99 -3.61 19.23
C ALA A 127 -31.79 -4.94 18.47
N ILE A 128 -31.00 -5.83 19.05
CA ILE A 128 -30.79 -7.17 18.47
C ILE A 128 -32.08 -7.98 18.55
N LYS A 129 -32.45 -8.63 17.44
CA LYS A 129 -33.60 -9.53 17.35
C LYS A 129 -33.16 -10.98 17.49
N ASP A 130 -32.30 -11.44 16.59
CA ASP A 130 -31.70 -12.78 16.60
C ASP A 130 -30.46 -12.81 15.67
N ASN A 131 -29.49 -13.67 15.95
CA ASN A 131 -28.33 -13.95 15.08
C ASN A 131 -27.64 -12.71 14.45
N ASN A 132 -27.40 -11.66 15.25
CA ASN A 132 -26.84 -10.37 14.82
C ASN A 132 -27.68 -9.60 13.77
N GLN A 133 -28.97 -9.89 13.69
CA GLN A 133 -29.96 -9.06 13.01
C GLN A 133 -30.56 -8.05 13.99
N TYR A 134 -30.88 -6.86 13.48
CA TYR A 134 -31.34 -5.73 14.28
C TYR A 134 -32.67 -5.20 13.76
N GLU A 135 -33.47 -4.65 14.67
CA GLU A 135 -34.68 -3.90 14.35
C GLU A 135 -34.63 -2.51 14.97
N VAL A 136 -35.23 -1.54 14.29
CA VAL A 136 -35.41 -0.19 14.83
C VAL A 136 -36.32 -0.28 16.04
N VAL A 137 -35.91 0.30 17.16
CA VAL A 137 -36.74 0.31 18.38
C VAL A 137 -38.00 1.14 18.19
N ALA A 138 -39.01 0.92 19.02
CA ALA A 138 -40.25 1.70 18.99
C ALA A 138 -39.97 3.23 18.97
N ALA A 139 -40.77 4.00 18.23
CA ALA A 139 -40.51 5.42 17.97
C ALA A 139 -40.30 6.27 19.24
N ASN A 140 -41.02 5.98 20.33
CA ASN A 140 -40.86 6.68 21.62
C ASN A 140 -39.57 6.34 22.38
N LYS A 141 -38.82 5.33 21.93
CA LYS A 141 -37.53 4.89 22.44
C LYS A 141 -36.39 5.13 21.45
N ASN A 142 -36.68 5.65 20.25
CA ASN A 142 -35.68 5.85 19.20
C ASN A 142 -34.87 7.14 19.46
N TYR A 143 -33.97 7.05 20.42
CA TYR A 143 -33.02 8.09 20.77
C TYR A 143 -31.79 7.48 21.42
N MET A 144 -30.66 8.19 21.35
CA MET A 144 -29.44 7.88 22.09
C MET A 144 -29.11 9.01 23.05
N GLU A 145 -28.68 8.66 24.27
CA GLU A 145 -28.29 9.63 25.29
C GLU A 145 -26.76 9.73 25.38
N PHE A 146 -26.27 10.91 25.74
CA PHE A 146 -24.85 11.21 25.82
C PHE A 146 -24.53 12.08 27.04
N THR A 147 -23.32 11.91 27.57
CA THR A 147 -22.71 12.89 28.49
C THR A 147 -21.62 13.68 27.80
N TRP A 148 -21.47 14.96 28.18
CA TRP A 148 -20.40 15.85 27.73
C TRP A 148 -19.86 16.67 28.90
N ASP A 149 -18.55 16.65 29.11
CA ASP A 149 -17.87 17.41 30.18
C ASP A 149 -16.99 18.56 29.66
N GLY A 150 -17.10 18.90 28.37
CA GLY A 150 -16.22 19.88 27.70
C GLY A 150 -14.95 19.26 27.10
N LYS A 151 -14.66 17.99 27.37
CA LYS A 151 -13.51 17.26 26.85
C LYS A 151 -13.87 15.90 26.26
N THR A 152 -14.81 15.20 26.86
CA THR A 152 -15.19 13.83 26.53
C THR A 152 -16.70 13.72 26.37
N LEU A 153 -17.12 13.23 25.20
CA LEU A 153 -18.47 12.82 24.90
C LEU A 153 -18.57 11.30 25.04
N LYS A 154 -19.55 10.78 25.78
CA LYS A 154 -19.79 9.34 25.90
C LYS A 154 -21.24 9.00 25.60
N MET A 155 -21.46 7.98 24.78
CA MET A 155 -22.79 7.41 24.55
C MET A 155 -23.23 6.57 25.76
N LEU A 156 -24.50 6.69 26.12
CA LEU A 156 -25.14 5.98 27.21
C LEU A 156 -26.15 4.94 26.67
N GLY A 157 -26.44 3.91 27.47
CA GLY A 157 -27.46 2.91 27.19
C GLY A 157 -27.03 1.81 26.20
N ALA A 158 -26.24 2.14 25.18
CA ALA A 158 -25.71 1.18 24.20
C ALA A 158 -24.27 0.76 24.53
N GLY A 159 -24.10 -0.07 25.57
CA GLY A 159 -22.78 -0.53 26.05
C GLY A 159 -22.31 -1.87 25.47
N SER A 160 -23.13 -2.54 24.68
CA SER A 160 -22.81 -3.82 24.04
C SER A 160 -23.55 -3.94 22.71
N LYS A 161 -23.19 -4.94 21.90
CA LYS A 161 -23.85 -5.22 20.62
C LYS A 161 -25.35 -5.50 20.69
N ASN A 162 -25.96 -5.60 21.88
CA ASN A 162 -27.40 -5.80 22.02
C ASN A 162 -28.21 -4.56 21.63
N GLU A 163 -27.62 -3.37 21.75
CA GLU A 163 -28.20 -2.11 21.33
C GLU A 163 -27.14 -1.27 20.62
N ILE A 164 -27.45 -0.79 19.41
CA ILE A 164 -26.50 -0.06 18.56
C ILE A 164 -27.10 1.23 18.02
N LEU A 165 -26.22 2.19 17.70
CA LEU A 165 -26.50 3.28 16.78
C LEU A 165 -26.24 2.75 15.37
N GLY A 166 -27.29 2.36 14.66
CA GLY A 166 -27.22 1.70 13.36
C GLY A 166 -27.64 2.59 12.21
N MET A 167 -27.04 2.38 11.04
CA MET A 167 -27.48 3.03 9.80
C MET A 167 -28.55 2.19 9.10
N VAL A 168 -29.61 2.84 8.65
CA VAL A 168 -30.75 2.21 7.98
C VAL A 168 -30.96 2.83 6.61
N TYR A 169 -31.22 1.96 5.63
CA TYR A 169 -31.70 2.31 4.29
C TYR A 169 -33.05 1.60 4.03
N ASN A 170 -33.95 2.23 3.25
CA ASN A 170 -35.32 1.73 2.99
C ASN A 170 -36.18 1.52 4.25
N LYS A 171 -37.23 0.67 4.20
CA LYS A 171 -38.21 0.38 5.27
C LYS A 171 -37.55 -0.30 6.49
N ASP A 172 -36.71 0.43 7.22
CA ASP A 172 -36.08 0.03 8.47
C ASP A 172 -35.07 -1.13 8.38
N THR A 173 -34.50 -1.38 7.19
CA THR A 173 -33.46 -2.39 7.02
C THR A 173 -32.10 -1.83 7.41
N TRP A 174 -31.46 -2.47 8.38
CA TRP A 174 -30.09 -2.16 8.81
C TRP A 174 -29.10 -2.39 7.67
N ASP A 175 -28.19 -1.43 7.45
CA ASP A 175 -26.98 -1.67 6.66
C ASP A 175 -25.94 -2.32 7.56
N SER A 176 -25.73 -3.63 7.35
CA SER A 176 -24.92 -4.49 8.22
C SER A 176 -23.44 -4.11 8.30
N GLN A 177 -23.00 -3.16 7.48
CA GLN A 177 -21.65 -2.60 7.51
C GLN A 177 -21.44 -1.55 8.62
N TYR A 178 -22.52 -1.07 9.24
CA TYR A 178 -22.51 0.21 9.93
C TYR A 178 -23.36 0.19 11.21
N GLY A 179 -22.70 0.03 12.36
CA GLY A 179 -23.39 -0.01 13.65
C GLY A 179 -22.43 0.09 14.83
N ASP A 180 -22.51 1.19 15.58
CA ASP A 180 -21.64 1.47 16.72
C ASP A 180 -22.33 1.26 18.08
N TRP A 181 -21.58 0.84 19.07
CA TRP A 181 -21.91 0.91 20.49
C TRP A 181 -20.69 1.41 21.30
N ALA A 182 -20.90 1.75 22.57
CA ALA A 182 -19.85 2.24 23.47
C ALA A 182 -19.01 3.42 22.93
N VAL A 183 -19.62 4.29 22.11
CA VAL A 183 -18.96 5.44 21.46
C VAL A 183 -18.42 6.42 22.51
N THR A 184 -17.14 6.75 22.37
CA THR A 184 -16.45 7.82 23.10
C THR A 184 -15.75 8.74 22.12
N ILE A 185 -15.88 10.06 22.31
CA ILE A 185 -15.16 11.08 21.56
C ILE A 185 -14.48 12.00 22.57
N GLN A 186 -13.17 12.15 22.50
CA GLN A 186 -12.40 12.91 23.48
C GLN A 186 -11.40 13.85 22.84
N THR A 187 -11.03 14.93 23.55
CA THR A 187 -9.93 15.81 23.14
C THR A 187 -8.65 15.01 22.93
N PHE A 188 -7.94 15.31 21.85
CA PHE A 188 -6.68 14.64 21.51
C PHE A 188 -5.48 15.52 21.83
N GLY A 189 -4.53 15.00 22.61
CA GLY A 189 -3.39 15.77 23.12
C GLY A 189 -2.03 15.41 22.53
N ASP A 190 -1.90 14.31 21.79
CA ASP A 190 -0.59 13.90 21.28
C ASP A 190 -0.14 14.83 20.15
N LYS A 191 1.18 15.02 20.08
CA LYS A 191 1.82 15.92 19.12
C LYS A 191 2.87 15.17 18.34
N LEU A 192 3.09 15.64 17.11
CA LEU A 192 4.23 15.21 16.31
C LEU A 192 5.51 15.55 17.06
N VAL A 193 6.43 14.60 17.06
CA VAL A 193 7.78 14.82 17.53
C VAL A 193 8.52 15.66 16.49
N THR A 194 9.36 16.58 16.93
CA THR A 194 10.30 17.30 16.07
C THR A 194 11.67 17.40 16.76
N PRO A 195 12.78 17.16 16.05
CA PRO A 195 14.10 17.37 16.62
C PRO A 195 14.35 18.86 16.88
N PRO A 196 15.13 19.21 17.92
CA PRO A 196 15.61 20.57 18.11
C PRO A 196 16.44 21.05 16.91
N ALA A 197 16.45 22.35 16.65
CA ALA A 197 17.21 22.92 15.52
C ALA A 197 18.73 22.71 15.64
N SER A 198 19.25 22.52 16.87
CA SER A 198 20.65 22.22 17.16
C SER A 198 21.04 20.76 16.95
N ALA A 199 20.08 19.87 16.70
CA ALA A 199 20.33 18.45 16.58
C ALA A 199 21.26 18.15 15.38
N VAL A 200 22.23 17.27 15.60
CA VAL A 200 23.21 16.90 14.58
C VAL A 200 22.55 15.96 13.57
N LYS A 201 22.50 16.41 12.31
CA LYS A 201 21.94 15.63 11.20
C LYS A 201 22.83 14.42 10.89
N LYS A 202 22.19 13.28 10.71
CA LYS A 202 22.78 11.99 10.34
C LYS A 202 21.84 11.28 9.35
N GLN A 203 22.33 10.19 8.77
CA GLN A 203 21.51 9.28 7.97
C GLN A 203 21.76 7.85 8.42
N TYR A 204 20.77 7.01 8.21
CA TYR A 204 20.87 5.57 8.37
C TYR A 204 20.32 4.90 7.11
N THR A 205 20.84 3.74 6.77
CA THR A 205 20.06 2.79 5.98
C THR A 205 19.17 2.01 6.93
N LEU A 206 17.91 1.84 6.55
CA LEU A 206 16.91 1.03 7.22
C LEU A 206 16.68 -0.23 6.40
N THR A 207 16.78 -1.38 7.05
CA THR A 207 16.29 -2.67 6.54
C THR A 207 15.39 -3.33 7.58
N CYS A 208 14.51 -4.20 7.14
CA CYS A 208 13.78 -5.11 7.99
C CYS A 208 13.69 -6.49 7.35
N LYS A 209 13.22 -7.48 8.10
CA LYS A 209 13.01 -8.84 7.59
C LYS A 209 12.10 -8.81 6.36
N GLY A 210 12.50 -9.54 5.33
CA GLY A 210 11.76 -9.64 4.06
C GLY A 210 12.01 -8.49 3.08
N GLU A 211 12.72 -7.42 3.47
CA GLU A 211 13.19 -6.41 2.52
C GLU A 211 14.50 -6.82 1.88
N THR A 212 14.55 -6.76 0.54
CA THR A 212 15.73 -7.11 -0.25
C THR A 212 16.68 -5.94 -0.47
N SER A 213 16.22 -4.70 -0.26
CA SER A 213 17.02 -3.50 -0.43
C SER A 213 16.81 -2.49 0.71
N PRO A 214 17.90 -1.97 1.31
CA PRO A 214 17.81 -0.90 2.29
C PRO A 214 17.16 0.37 1.75
N ARG A 215 16.56 1.17 2.64
CA ARG A 215 16.11 2.55 2.37
C ARG A 215 16.95 3.55 3.17
N ILE A 216 17.34 4.67 2.57
CA ILE A 216 17.98 5.75 3.33
C ILE A 216 16.90 6.52 4.10
N ILE A 217 17.14 6.70 5.40
CA ILE A 217 16.31 7.50 6.29
C ILE A 217 17.14 8.63 6.91
N GLU A 218 16.46 9.73 7.25
CA GLU A 218 17.09 10.84 7.94
C GLU A 218 17.09 10.60 9.46
N ALA A 219 18.14 11.07 10.11
CA ALA A 219 18.23 11.10 11.55
C ALA A 219 18.71 12.46 12.06
N ALA A 220 18.32 12.80 13.29
CA ALA A 220 18.85 13.93 14.02
C ALA A 220 19.19 13.49 15.45
N ILE A 221 20.37 13.88 15.95
CA ILE A 221 20.87 13.47 17.26
C ILE A 221 20.97 14.69 18.17
N ASP A 222 20.32 14.63 19.33
CA ASP A 222 20.40 15.66 20.36
C ASP A 222 20.65 15.01 21.73
N GLY A 223 21.90 15.05 22.18
CA GLY A 223 22.34 14.31 23.37
C GLY A 223 22.01 12.81 23.28
N ASN A 224 21.11 12.36 24.16
CA ASN A 224 20.65 10.97 24.21
C ASN A 224 19.50 10.69 23.24
N ASP A 225 18.88 11.70 22.67
CA ASP A 225 17.74 11.52 21.77
C ASP A 225 18.18 11.28 20.33
N ILE A 226 17.52 10.33 19.69
CA ILE A 226 17.68 9.97 18.28
C ILE A 226 16.31 10.18 17.64
N TYR A 227 16.22 11.11 16.71
CA TYR A 227 15.02 11.33 15.91
C TYR A 227 15.21 10.67 14.57
N LEU A 228 14.24 9.89 14.09
CA LEU A 228 14.27 9.21 12.79
C LEU A 228 13.09 9.65 11.92
N LYS A 229 13.33 9.95 10.65
CA LYS A 229 12.32 10.33 9.66
C LYS A 229 12.49 9.50 8.39
N GLY A 230 11.39 9.02 7.83
CA GLY A 230 11.39 8.09 6.69
C GLY A 230 11.13 6.62 7.08
N ILE A 231 10.72 6.36 8.33
CA ILE A 231 10.36 5.01 8.79
C ILE A 231 9.21 4.44 7.96
N SER A 232 8.12 5.21 7.79
CA SER A 232 6.97 4.82 6.98
C SER A 232 7.30 4.86 5.48
N LYS A 233 6.76 3.91 4.72
CA LYS A 233 6.77 3.92 3.25
C LYS A 233 5.65 4.78 2.67
N SER A 234 4.55 4.95 3.40
CA SER A 234 3.47 5.85 3.02
C SER A 234 3.98 7.27 2.79
N GLN A 235 3.72 7.83 1.61
CA GLN A 235 4.09 9.21 1.29
C GLN A 235 3.48 10.21 2.28
N LYS A 236 2.30 9.90 2.82
CA LYS A 236 1.61 10.73 3.82
C LYS A 236 2.43 10.89 5.10
N LEU A 237 3.13 9.83 5.53
CA LEU A 237 3.84 9.76 6.80
C LEU A 237 5.37 9.73 6.66
N ALA A 238 5.90 9.68 5.43
CA ALA A 238 7.34 9.58 5.17
C ALA A 238 8.16 10.71 5.81
N ASN A 239 7.58 11.91 5.94
CA ASN A 239 8.25 13.08 6.50
C ASN A 239 8.08 13.26 8.01
N ILE A 240 7.50 12.28 8.70
CA ILE A 240 7.21 12.37 10.13
C ILE A 240 8.36 11.78 10.96
N TRP A 241 8.70 12.45 12.05
CA TRP A 241 9.72 12.01 12.99
C TRP A 241 9.15 11.07 14.06
N VAL A 242 9.92 10.02 14.38
CA VAL A 242 9.80 9.25 15.62
C VAL A 242 11.04 9.47 16.47
N LYS A 243 10.92 9.33 17.79
CA LYS A 243 12.02 9.52 18.73
C LYS A 243 12.37 8.23 19.45
N LEU A 244 13.67 7.98 19.57
CA LEU A 244 14.25 7.05 20.51
C LEU A 244 15.11 7.81 21.51
N THR A 245 15.28 7.25 22.69
CA THR A 245 16.21 7.78 23.70
C THR A 245 17.22 6.71 24.06
N LYS A 246 18.50 7.06 24.03
CA LYS A 246 19.60 6.19 24.43
C LYS A 246 19.55 5.92 25.92
N ASP A 247 19.74 4.65 26.27
CA ASP A 247 19.87 4.13 27.63
C ASP A 247 21.03 3.12 27.64
N GLY A 248 22.23 3.61 27.95
CA GLY A 248 23.47 2.83 27.87
C GLY A 248 23.75 2.32 26.45
N ASN A 249 23.79 1.01 26.28
CA ASN A 249 23.99 0.34 25.00
C ASN A 249 22.67 0.07 24.25
N LYS A 250 21.57 0.69 24.66
CA LYS A 250 20.26 0.57 24.01
C LYS A 250 19.74 1.92 23.52
N ALA A 251 18.84 1.90 22.56
CA ALA A 251 17.96 3.01 22.21
C ALA A 251 16.51 2.57 22.28
N VAL A 252 15.66 3.32 22.98
CA VAL A 252 14.30 2.91 23.32
C VAL A 252 13.28 3.84 22.68
N MET A 253 12.32 3.27 21.96
CA MET A 253 11.13 3.95 21.45
C MET A 253 9.91 3.53 22.29
N PRO A 254 9.23 4.43 23.02
CA PRO A 254 7.95 4.10 23.63
C PRO A 254 6.91 3.78 22.55
N THR A 255 6.01 2.84 22.85
CA THR A 255 4.90 2.49 21.95
C THR A 255 3.92 3.66 21.80
N ASN A 256 3.14 3.67 20.72
CA ASN A 256 2.14 4.68 20.39
C ASN A 256 2.69 6.11 20.25
N GLN A 257 3.79 6.28 19.51
CA GLN A 257 4.20 7.63 19.08
C GLN A 257 3.32 8.13 17.94
N TYR A 258 2.76 9.33 18.11
CA TYR A 258 1.82 9.91 17.15
C TYR A 258 2.51 10.29 15.84
N LEU A 259 1.93 9.86 14.72
CA LEU A 259 2.45 10.10 13.37
C LEU A 259 1.64 11.12 12.58
N GLY A 260 0.49 11.57 13.08
CA GLY A 260 -0.39 12.48 12.36
C GLY A 260 -1.71 11.80 11.97
N LYS A 261 -2.38 12.37 10.97
CA LYS A 261 -3.64 11.84 10.45
C LYS A 261 -3.43 11.16 9.10
N ALA A 262 -4.09 10.03 8.89
CA ALA A 262 -4.01 9.26 7.66
C ALA A 262 -5.33 8.55 7.35
N VAL A 263 -5.49 8.13 6.11
CA VAL A 263 -6.55 7.21 5.65
C VAL A 263 -5.92 5.87 5.27
N LYS A 264 -6.71 4.80 5.19
CA LYS A 264 -6.15 3.47 4.83
C LYS A 264 -5.59 3.41 3.41
N ASP A 265 -6.14 4.19 2.49
CA ASP A 265 -5.63 4.32 1.12
C ASP A 265 -4.23 4.94 1.05
N ASP A 266 -3.74 5.58 2.13
CA ASP A 266 -2.35 6.07 2.20
C ASP A 266 -1.33 4.90 2.29
N PHE A 267 -1.79 3.67 2.56
CA PHE A 267 -0.98 2.47 2.74
C PHE A 267 -1.38 1.33 1.79
N LEU A 268 -2.67 1.23 1.48
CA LEU A 268 -3.25 0.17 0.68
C LEU A 268 -3.65 0.69 -0.69
N LYS A 269 -3.55 -0.17 -1.73
CA LYS A 269 -4.02 0.18 -3.07
C LYS A 269 -5.52 0.49 -3.11
N TYR A 270 -6.30 -0.13 -2.22
CA TYR A 270 -7.74 0.06 -2.12
C TYR A 270 -8.25 -0.25 -0.71
N SER A 271 -9.08 0.64 -0.16
CA SER A 271 -9.86 0.39 1.05
C SER A 271 -11.32 0.87 0.93
N ASN A 272 -12.25 0.11 1.51
CA ASN A 272 -13.68 0.48 1.64
C ASN A 272 -13.97 1.40 2.83
N ASP A 273 -12.96 1.67 3.64
CA ASP A 273 -13.04 2.55 4.79
C ASP A 273 -12.31 3.84 4.44
N LYS A 274 -13.11 4.89 4.22
CA LYS A 274 -12.64 6.22 3.82
C LYS A 274 -12.49 7.17 5.00
N ALA A 275 -12.67 6.69 6.23
CA ALA A 275 -12.56 7.54 7.40
C ALA A 275 -11.10 7.96 7.63
N GLU A 276 -10.91 9.16 8.19
CA GLU A 276 -9.61 9.65 8.63
C GLU A 276 -9.33 9.16 10.06
N TYR A 277 -8.10 8.75 10.32
CA TYR A 277 -7.65 8.23 11.61
C TYR A 277 -6.42 8.97 12.10
N HIS A 278 -6.22 8.98 13.42
CA HIS A 278 -4.94 9.27 14.05
C HIS A 278 -4.04 8.04 13.92
N ALA A 279 -2.89 8.19 13.26
CA ALA A 279 -1.92 7.12 13.04
C ALA A 279 -0.81 7.13 14.09
N PHE A 280 -0.30 5.95 14.44
CA PHE A 280 0.74 5.78 15.46
C PHE A 280 1.80 4.75 15.06
N ALA A 281 3.03 4.98 15.52
CA ALA A 281 4.10 3.99 15.55
C ALA A 281 4.00 3.20 16.86
N ALA A 282 3.71 1.90 16.76
CA ALA A 282 3.48 1.03 17.90
C ALA A 282 4.43 -0.18 17.89
N ALA A 283 4.93 -0.53 19.08
CA ALA A 283 5.82 -1.65 19.28
C ALA A 283 5.03 -2.93 19.60
N TYR A 284 5.48 -4.06 19.06
CA TYR A 284 4.86 -5.37 19.22
C TYR A 284 5.93 -6.43 19.49
N ASN A 285 5.63 -7.38 20.39
CA ASN A 285 6.49 -8.55 20.61
C ASN A 285 6.33 -9.58 19.49
N ASP A 286 5.11 -9.70 18.95
CA ASP A 286 4.74 -10.58 17.84
C ASP A 286 3.53 -9.98 17.10
N ALA A 287 2.99 -10.69 16.10
CA ALA A 287 1.91 -10.18 15.26
C ALA A 287 0.63 -9.76 16.02
N ALA A 288 0.38 -10.32 17.22
CA ALA A 288 -0.82 -10.08 18.01
C ALA A 288 -0.55 -9.44 19.38
N THR A 289 0.68 -9.47 19.89
CA THR A 289 1.01 -9.02 21.24
C THR A 289 1.69 -7.66 21.23
N ILE A 290 1.00 -6.63 21.74
CA ILE A 290 1.57 -5.29 21.91
C ILE A 290 2.74 -5.30 22.92
N ALA A 291 3.76 -4.50 22.64
CA ALA A 291 4.85 -4.20 23.56
C ALA A 291 4.76 -2.74 24.06
N GLY A 292 5.17 -2.49 25.31
CA GLY A 292 5.22 -1.12 25.84
C GLY A 292 6.31 -0.24 25.20
N LYS A 293 7.33 -0.87 24.58
CA LYS A 293 8.45 -0.20 23.93
C LYS A 293 9.11 -1.10 22.89
N LEU A 294 9.76 -0.46 21.92
CA LEU A 294 10.71 -1.08 21.00
C LEU A 294 12.13 -0.75 21.47
N GLU A 295 12.93 -1.77 21.74
CA GLU A 295 14.31 -1.60 22.18
C GLU A 295 15.28 -1.99 21.07
N PHE A 296 16.17 -1.08 20.73
CA PHE A 296 17.28 -1.36 19.84
C PHE A 296 18.55 -1.58 20.65
N SER A 297 19.27 -2.65 20.37
CA SER A 297 20.66 -2.82 20.78
C SER A 297 21.56 -1.94 19.92
N ILE A 298 22.49 -1.22 20.53
CA ILE A 298 23.47 -0.37 19.83
C ILE A 298 24.78 -1.14 19.75
N ASN A 299 25.24 -1.40 18.53
CA ASN A 299 26.59 -1.91 18.30
C ASN A 299 27.61 -0.78 18.56
N SER A 300 28.46 -0.93 19.57
CA SER A 300 29.44 0.10 19.95
C SER A 300 30.54 0.34 18.91
N THR A 301 30.79 -0.63 18.02
CA THR A 301 31.83 -0.55 16.99
C THR A 301 31.30 0.12 15.74
N THR A 302 30.11 -0.29 15.26
CA THR A 302 29.56 0.18 13.98
C THR A 302 28.55 1.31 14.15
N GLY A 303 28.01 1.52 15.36
CA GLY A 303 26.89 2.43 15.61
C GLY A 303 25.55 1.95 15.05
N ALA A 304 25.46 0.70 14.60
CA ALA A 304 24.22 0.12 14.11
C ALA A 304 23.22 -0.14 15.25
N LEU A 305 21.94 0.09 14.99
CA LEU A 305 20.83 -0.19 15.89
C LEU A 305 20.07 -1.42 15.37
N THR A 306 19.88 -2.43 16.19
CA THR A 306 19.13 -3.65 15.83
C THR A 306 18.08 -3.97 16.88
N ASN A 307 16.92 -4.46 16.47
CA ASN A 307 15.93 -5.01 17.40
C ASN A 307 15.40 -6.36 16.89
N ASP A 308 14.74 -7.09 17.78
CA ASP A 308 14.17 -8.43 17.57
C ASP A 308 12.63 -8.44 17.65
N LYS A 309 12.02 -7.26 17.48
CA LYS A 309 10.59 -7.03 17.65
C LYS A 309 10.00 -6.42 16.37
N ILE A 310 8.72 -6.07 16.45
CA ILE A 310 7.96 -5.52 15.33
C ILE A 310 7.59 -4.07 15.63
N LEU A 311 7.92 -3.18 14.69
CA LEU A 311 7.33 -1.85 14.62
C LEU A 311 6.16 -1.88 13.65
N LYS A 312 4.95 -1.55 14.11
CA LYS A 312 3.78 -1.40 13.25
C LYS A 312 3.36 0.06 13.14
N ILE A 313 2.92 0.45 11.95
CA ILE A 313 2.12 1.66 11.77
C ILE A 313 0.65 1.25 11.85
N VAL A 314 -0.06 1.85 12.79
CA VAL A 314 -1.44 1.48 13.12
C VAL A 314 -2.35 2.70 13.09
N MET A 315 -3.64 2.46 12.83
CA MET A 315 -4.69 3.43 13.07
C MET A 315 -5.21 3.30 14.50
N GLY A 316 -5.28 4.42 15.20
CA GLY A 316 -5.56 4.47 16.63
C GLY A 316 -4.41 3.94 17.47
N ARG A 317 -4.46 4.22 18.77
CA ARG A 317 -3.45 3.71 19.70
C ARG A 317 -3.60 2.20 19.83
N SER A 318 -2.50 1.48 19.68
CA SER A 318 -2.47 0.06 20.00
C SER A 318 -2.71 -0.15 21.49
N SER A 319 -3.50 -1.17 21.83
CA SER A 319 -3.72 -1.63 23.19
C SER A 319 -4.11 -3.11 23.18
N GLU A 320 -4.29 -3.74 24.34
CA GLU A 320 -4.85 -5.11 24.41
C GLU A 320 -6.24 -5.22 23.75
N LYS A 321 -6.99 -4.11 23.69
CA LYS A 321 -8.30 -4.04 23.03
C LYS A 321 -8.20 -3.64 21.56
N ASN A 322 -7.19 -2.84 21.20
CA ASN A 322 -6.93 -2.44 19.83
C ASN A 322 -5.64 -3.09 19.32
N VAL A 323 -5.77 -4.32 18.82
CA VAL A 323 -4.75 -5.02 18.05
C VAL A 323 -5.26 -5.10 16.62
N PRO A 324 -4.92 -4.13 15.74
CA PRO A 324 -5.41 -4.13 14.38
C PRO A 324 -5.01 -5.41 13.65
N LYS A 325 -5.99 -6.06 13.01
CA LYS A 325 -5.77 -7.26 12.18
C LYS A 325 -5.24 -6.91 10.78
N GLU A 326 -5.47 -5.67 10.36
CA GLU A 326 -5.02 -5.15 9.07
C GLU A 326 -3.57 -4.68 9.22
N ASP A 327 -2.66 -5.32 8.47
CA ASP A 327 -1.26 -4.92 8.42
C ASP A 327 -1.11 -3.78 7.40
N LEU A 328 -1.05 -2.54 7.87
CA LEU A 328 -0.78 -1.37 7.04
C LEU A 328 0.70 -1.28 6.69
N GLU A 329 1.55 -1.16 7.70
CA GLU A 329 3.00 -1.35 7.59
C GLU A 329 3.51 -2.09 8.83
N SER A 330 4.31 -3.11 8.61
CA SER A 330 4.92 -3.94 9.66
C SER A 330 6.39 -4.13 9.34
N LEU A 331 7.24 -3.68 10.26
CA LEU A 331 8.70 -3.70 10.13
C LEU A 331 9.27 -4.62 11.21
N GLU A 332 9.48 -5.88 10.86
CA GLU A 332 10.05 -6.90 11.75
C GLU A 332 11.58 -6.85 11.73
N ASN A 333 12.22 -6.92 12.89
CA ASN A 333 13.68 -6.95 13.04
C ASN A 333 14.39 -5.78 12.34
N LEU A 334 13.90 -4.55 12.59
CA LEU A 334 14.54 -3.35 12.01
C LEU A 334 16.02 -3.27 12.37
N VAL A 335 16.82 -3.03 11.34
CA VAL A 335 18.24 -2.72 11.43
C VAL A 335 18.46 -1.33 10.85
N LEU A 336 19.06 -0.44 11.64
CA LEU A 336 19.49 0.88 11.21
C LEU A 336 21.02 0.90 11.19
N THR A 337 21.61 1.02 10.01
CA THR A 337 23.07 1.09 9.86
C THR A 337 23.46 2.53 9.54
N PRO A 338 24.40 3.17 10.26
CA PRO A 338 24.86 4.52 9.94
C PRO A 338 25.25 4.63 8.48
N TYR A 339 24.71 5.64 7.81
CA TYR A 339 24.94 5.88 6.40
C TYR A 339 25.67 7.20 6.20
N GLN A 340 26.66 7.15 5.31
CA GLN A 340 27.35 8.33 4.82
C GLN A 340 27.36 8.29 3.31
N GLN A 341 26.72 9.28 2.70
CA GLN A 341 26.82 9.53 1.28
C GLN A 341 28.29 9.76 0.90
N LYS A 342 28.77 9.08 -0.15
CA LYS A 342 30.13 9.24 -0.66
C LYS A 342 30.17 9.03 -2.16
N ALA A 343 31.08 9.75 -2.82
CA ALA A 343 31.48 9.46 -4.19
C ALA A 343 32.03 8.03 -4.30
N ALA A 344 31.48 7.24 -5.22
CA ALA A 344 31.92 5.86 -5.40
C ALA A 344 31.57 5.32 -6.79
N LYS A 345 32.38 4.38 -7.27
CA LYS A 345 32.17 3.66 -8.54
C LYS A 345 31.13 2.54 -8.32
N PRO A 346 29.98 2.53 -9.02
CA PRO A 346 29.01 1.44 -8.91
C PRO A 346 29.60 0.07 -9.30
N GLU A 347 29.06 -0.99 -8.69
CA GLU A 347 29.34 -2.37 -9.10
C GLU A 347 28.88 -2.61 -10.55
N THR A 348 29.66 -3.38 -11.31
CA THR A 348 29.32 -3.78 -12.68
C THR A 348 28.10 -4.69 -12.68
N PRO A 349 27.09 -4.46 -13.56
CA PRO A 349 25.94 -5.35 -13.68
C PRO A 349 26.36 -6.77 -14.06
N LYS A 350 25.57 -7.74 -13.62
CA LYS A 350 25.80 -9.15 -13.96
C LYS A 350 24.78 -9.61 -14.99
N LEU A 351 25.26 -10.06 -16.14
CA LEU A 351 24.40 -10.63 -17.18
C LEU A 351 23.61 -11.83 -16.62
N HIS A 352 22.31 -11.85 -16.86
CA HIS A 352 21.50 -13.05 -16.70
C HIS A 352 21.37 -13.78 -18.03
N TYR A 353 20.78 -13.14 -19.04
CA TYR A 353 20.72 -13.63 -20.41
C TYR A 353 20.43 -12.49 -21.40
N CYS A 354 20.73 -12.72 -22.67
CA CYS A 354 20.34 -11.83 -23.77
C CYS A 354 19.93 -12.68 -24.98
N SER A 355 18.65 -12.67 -25.34
CA SER A 355 18.10 -13.56 -26.37
C SER A 355 17.14 -12.86 -27.30
N ALA A 356 17.14 -13.26 -28.57
CA ALA A 356 16.17 -12.83 -29.57
C ALA A 356 15.17 -13.96 -29.85
N VAL A 357 13.88 -13.61 -29.84
CA VAL A 357 12.78 -14.52 -30.17
C VAL A 357 11.88 -13.85 -31.21
N GLU A 358 11.54 -14.57 -32.27
CA GLU A 358 10.58 -14.12 -33.26
C GLU A 358 9.15 -14.30 -32.76
N SER A 359 8.27 -13.36 -33.11
CA SER A 359 6.83 -13.53 -32.92
C SER A 359 6.32 -14.71 -33.76
N TYR A 360 5.20 -15.30 -33.34
CA TYR A 360 4.63 -16.47 -34.02
C TYR A 360 4.31 -16.24 -35.51
N ASP A 361 3.95 -15.00 -35.85
CA ASP A 361 3.68 -14.54 -37.21
C ASP A 361 4.92 -14.00 -37.94
N TYR A 362 6.11 -14.09 -37.33
CA TYR A 362 7.40 -13.63 -37.85
C TYR A 362 7.42 -12.13 -38.23
N SER A 363 6.49 -11.34 -37.69
CA SER A 363 6.39 -9.90 -37.98
C SER A 363 7.32 -9.06 -37.12
N THR A 364 7.72 -9.57 -35.96
CA THR A 364 8.57 -8.87 -35.00
C THR A 364 9.60 -9.80 -34.37
N THR A 365 10.81 -9.31 -34.14
CA THR A 365 11.80 -9.98 -33.31
C THR A 365 11.92 -9.19 -32.01
N THR A 366 11.66 -9.85 -30.88
CA THR A 366 11.85 -9.27 -29.56
C THR A 366 13.19 -9.74 -29.01
N ILE A 367 14.07 -8.80 -28.73
CA ILE A 367 15.31 -9.05 -27.97
C ILE A 367 15.04 -8.75 -26.50
N THR A 368 15.27 -9.73 -25.66
CA THR A 368 15.17 -9.60 -24.20
C THR A 368 16.57 -9.63 -23.60
N LEU A 369 16.97 -8.53 -22.96
CA LEU A 369 18.15 -8.47 -22.09
C LEU A 369 17.70 -8.52 -20.64
N ALA A 370 18.15 -9.52 -19.89
CA ALA A 370 17.99 -9.60 -18.45
C ALA A 370 19.35 -9.52 -17.75
N PHE A 371 19.44 -8.73 -16.68
CA PHE A 371 20.66 -8.55 -15.91
C PHE A 371 20.35 -8.21 -14.45
N TYR A 372 21.29 -8.51 -13.57
CA TYR A 372 21.21 -8.19 -12.14
C TYR A 372 22.00 -6.93 -11.84
N VAL A 373 21.44 -6.07 -10.99
CA VAL A 373 22.07 -4.84 -10.51
C VAL A 373 22.04 -4.79 -8.99
N LYS A 374 23.00 -4.09 -8.41
CA LYS A 374 23.00 -3.74 -6.98
C LYS A 374 23.12 -2.24 -6.83
N ASN A 375 22.50 -1.70 -5.80
CA ASN A 375 22.73 -0.33 -5.33
C ASN A 375 23.94 -0.30 -4.40
N ALA A 376 25.09 -0.73 -4.93
CA ALA A 376 26.35 -0.78 -4.20
C ALA A 376 27.53 -0.37 -5.07
N ASP A 377 28.61 0.08 -4.42
CA ASP A 377 29.91 0.27 -5.06
C ASP A 377 30.67 -1.05 -5.22
N VAL A 378 31.81 -1.02 -5.89
CA VAL A 378 32.68 -2.20 -6.13
C VAL A 378 33.17 -2.89 -4.84
N ASP A 379 33.13 -2.19 -3.70
CA ASP A 379 33.50 -2.71 -2.38
C ASP A 379 32.28 -3.19 -1.57
N GLY A 380 31.07 -3.15 -2.16
CA GLY A 380 29.81 -3.56 -1.54
C GLY A 380 29.18 -2.51 -0.62
N ASN A 381 29.66 -1.26 -0.61
CA ASN A 381 29.04 -0.20 0.17
C ASN A 381 27.77 0.29 -0.53
N TYR A 382 26.70 0.47 0.25
CA TYR A 382 25.41 0.92 -0.26
C TYR A 382 25.49 2.31 -0.93
N LEU A 383 24.85 2.46 -2.08
CA LEU A 383 24.70 3.70 -2.82
C LEU A 383 23.23 4.13 -2.85
N ASP A 384 22.98 5.43 -2.75
CA ASP A 384 21.62 5.99 -2.87
C ASP A 384 21.06 5.72 -4.27
N PRO A 385 20.03 4.86 -4.41
CA PRO A 385 19.46 4.52 -5.71
C PRO A 385 18.80 5.72 -6.41
N ASN A 386 18.42 6.77 -5.68
CA ASN A 386 17.86 7.99 -6.30
C ASN A 386 18.92 8.80 -7.08
N LYS A 387 20.19 8.54 -6.82
CA LYS A 387 21.32 9.13 -7.57
C LYS A 387 21.95 8.14 -8.55
N MET A 388 21.32 6.98 -8.74
CA MET A 388 21.77 5.96 -9.67
C MET A 388 20.87 5.90 -10.90
N TYR A 389 21.49 5.65 -12.05
CA TYR A 389 20.81 5.30 -13.29
C TYR A 389 21.69 4.36 -14.10
N TYR A 390 21.19 3.85 -15.22
CA TYR A 390 22.01 3.09 -16.16
C TYR A 390 21.81 3.58 -17.60
N ASN A 391 22.88 3.46 -18.37
CA ASN A 391 22.87 3.70 -19.80
C ASN A 391 23.01 2.37 -20.54
N VAL A 392 22.33 2.27 -21.68
CA VAL A 392 22.39 1.12 -22.58
C VAL A 392 23.09 1.55 -23.87
N TYR A 393 23.98 0.72 -24.39
CA TYR A 393 24.68 0.97 -25.64
C TYR A 393 24.46 -0.21 -26.59
N ILE A 394 24.13 0.09 -27.84
CA ILE A 394 23.80 -0.91 -28.85
C ILE A 394 24.97 -1.08 -29.81
N ASN A 395 25.32 -2.33 -30.08
CA ASN A 395 26.41 -2.75 -30.95
C ASN A 395 27.74 -2.11 -30.53
N ASN A 396 28.36 -1.33 -31.41
CA ASN A 396 29.61 -0.62 -31.15
C ASN A 396 29.40 0.90 -31.02
N ASN A 397 28.15 1.34 -30.74
CA ASN A 397 27.86 2.75 -30.57
C ASN A 397 28.45 3.28 -29.26
N THR A 398 28.95 4.50 -29.30
CA THR A 398 29.52 5.21 -28.14
C THR A 398 28.50 6.13 -27.46
N GLU A 399 27.39 6.44 -28.13
CA GLU A 399 26.27 7.18 -27.57
C GLU A 399 25.24 6.23 -26.93
N PRO A 400 24.65 6.59 -25.77
CA PRO A 400 23.58 5.82 -25.16
C PRO A 400 22.37 5.68 -26.09
N PHE A 401 21.77 4.49 -26.09
CA PHE A 401 20.51 4.21 -26.75
C PHE A 401 19.37 5.03 -26.13
N LYS A 402 18.61 5.70 -26.99
CA LYS A 402 17.48 6.52 -26.61
C LYS A 402 16.20 5.69 -26.68
N PHE A 403 15.59 5.43 -25.52
CA PHE A 403 14.24 4.87 -25.44
C PHE A 403 13.25 5.98 -25.75
N THR A 404 12.46 5.82 -26.81
CA THR A 404 11.46 6.80 -27.25
C THR A 404 10.05 6.29 -27.02
N LYS A 405 9.14 7.20 -26.71
CA LYS A 405 7.74 6.85 -26.45
C LYS A 405 7.00 6.31 -27.67
N ASP A 406 7.46 6.68 -28.87
CA ASP A 406 6.91 6.18 -30.14
C ASP A 406 7.11 4.68 -30.32
N ILE A 407 8.18 4.12 -29.73
CA ILE A 407 8.50 2.68 -29.77
C ILE A 407 8.06 2.01 -28.47
N PHE A 408 8.35 2.62 -27.32
CA PHE A 408 8.09 2.07 -25.99
C PHE A 408 6.92 2.81 -25.34
N PHE A 409 5.70 2.41 -25.68
CA PHE A 409 4.49 3.19 -25.42
C PHE A 409 4.23 3.49 -23.92
N TYR A 410 4.66 2.60 -23.02
CA TYR A 410 4.39 2.72 -21.59
C TYR A 410 5.42 3.52 -20.80
N ILE A 411 6.48 4.04 -21.45
CA ILE A 411 7.43 4.91 -20.77
C ILE A 411 6.83 6.29 -20.50
N ASP A 412 7.30 6.94 -19.44
CA ASP A 412 6.81 8.28 -19.07
C ASP A 412 7.24 9.35 -20.09
N ASN A 413 8.52 9.36 -20.43
CA ASN A 413 9.17 10.29 -21.34
C ASN A 413 10.34 9.61 -22.07
N ASP A 414 10.74 10.16 -23.21
CA ASP A 414 11.99 9.79 -23.87
C ASP A 414 13.18 9.85 -22.90
N MET A 415 14.03 8.82 -22.88
CA MET A 415 15.16 8.75 -21.95
C MET A 415 16.37 8.00 -22.50
N ILE A 416 17.56 8.46 -22.09
CA ILE A 416 18.84 7.74 -22.23
C ILE A 416 19.39 7.26 -20.89
N ASN A 417 19.04 7.96 -19.81
CA ASN A 417 19.43 7.67 -18.44
C ASN A 417 18.22 6.99 -17.78
N ILE A 418 18.23 5.65 -17.71
CA ILE A 418 17.12 4.94 -17.07
C ILE A 418 17.37 4.95 -15.55
N PRO A 419 16.50 5.59 -14.74
CA PRO A 419 16.70 5.63 -13.28
C PRO A 419 16.76 4.22 -12.69
N PHE A 420 17.55 4.03 -11.62
CA PHE A 420 17.83 2.70 -11.06
C PHE A 420 16.58 1.89 -10.69
N ASN A 421 15.56 2.58 -10.17
CA ASN A 421 14.27 2.01 -9.75
C ASN A 421 13.14 2.24 -10.77
N TYR A 422 13.47 2.61 -12.01
CA TYR A 422 12.46 2.84 -13.02
C TYR A 422 11.94 1.54 -13.64
N GLN A 423 10.62 1.41 -13.69
CA GLN A 423 9.89 0.48 -14.54
C GLN A 423 8.85 1.29 -15.33
N ASP A 424 8.48 0.81 -16.52
CA ASP A 424 7.37 1.43 -17.24
C ASP A 424 6.00 1.17 -16.54
N LYS A 425 4.95 1.85 -17.02
CA LYS A 425 3.61 1.80 -16.40
C LYS A 425 2.97 0.41 -16.35
N LYS A 426 3.42 -0.51 -17.20
CA LYS A 426 2.91 -1.89 -17.30
C LYS A 426 3.92 -2.93 -16.81
N ASN A 427 5.13 -2.50 -16.44
CA ASN A 427 6.28 -3.37 -16.17
C ASN A 427 6.49 -4.34 -17.35
N GLU A 428 6.50 -3.82 -18.58
CA GLU A 428 6.44 -4.60 -19.82
C GLU A 428 7.76 -4.57 -20.62
N ASP A 429 8.25 -3.39 -21.01
CA ASP A 429 9.46 -3.19 -21.81
C ASP A 429 10.68 -2.89 -20.94
N ILE A 430 10.50 -2.06 -19.92
CA ILE A 430 11.52 -1.77 -18.90
C ILE A 430 10.98 -2.29 -17.59
N LYS A 431 11.47 -3.47 -17.20
CA LYS A 431 10.94 -4.22 -16.06
C LYS A 431 11.89 -4.24 -14.89
N ILE A 432 11.30 -4.27 -13.70
CA ILE A 432 11.97 -4.59 -12.44
C ILE A 432 11.34 -5.84 -11.83
N ALA A 433 12.19 -6.77 -11.42
CA ALA A 433 11.85 -7.89 -10.57
C ALA A 433 12.98 -8.06 -9.55
N ASP A 434 12.76 -7.57 -8.33
CA ASP A 434 13.79 -7.48 -7.30
C ASP A 434 15.07 -6.77 -7.79
N ASP A 435 16.22 -7.45 -7.75
CA ASP A 435 17.51 -6.96 -8.21
C ASP A 435 17.73 -7.17 -9.72
N GLN A 436 16.78 -7.81 -10.42
CA GLN A 436 16.82 -8.00 -11.86
C GLN A 436 16.20 -6.81 -12.61
N ARG A 437 16.81 -6.47 -13.74
CA ARG A 437 16.30 -5.57 -14.77
C ARG A 437 16.10 -6.37 -16.05
N ILE A 438 14.97 -6.13 -16.73
CA ILE A 438 14.66 -6.75 -18.02
C ILE A 438 14.32 -5.64 -19.00
N LEU A 439 14.99 -5.64 -20.15
CA LEU A 439 14.79 -4.68 -21.22
C LEU A 439 14.38 -5.41 -22.50
N HIS A 440 13.32 -4.94 -23.15
CA HIS A 440 12.91 -5.41 -24.47
C HIS A 440 13.34 -4.44 -25.57
N PHE A 441 13.69 -4.98 -26.74
CA PHE A 441 14.02 -4.22 -27.95
C PHE A 441 13.37 -4.87 -29.17
N TYR A 442 13.01 -4.04 -30.15
CA TYR A 442 12.26 -4.44 -31.35
C TYR A 442 13.05 -4.22 -32.65
N ASP A 443 14.38 -4.31 -32.57
CA ASP A 443 15.30 -4.15 -33.69
C ASP A 443 16.19 -5.38 -33.82
N SER A 444 15.94 -6.20 -34.86
CA SER A 444 16.67 -7.44 -35.12
C SER A 444 18.12 -7.23 -35.57
N SER A 445 18.53 -5.99 -35.86
CA SER A 445 19.92 -5.65 -36.22
C SER A 445 20.85 -5.55 -35.01
N ILE A 446 20.31 -5.55 -33.78
CA ILE A 446 21.09 -5.54 -32.55
C ILE A 446 21.76 -6.89 -32.37
N LYS A 447 23.10 -6.90 -32.30
CA LYS A 447 23.93 -8.09 -32.07
C LYS A 447 24.60 -8.09 -30.71
N LYS A 448 24.83 -6.90 -30.16
CA LYS A 448 25.52 -6.72 -28.89
C LYS A 448 24.85 -5.59 -28.10
N ILE A 449 24.72 -5.78 -26.79
CA ILE A 449 24.19 -4.77 -25.86
C ILE A 449 25.19 -4.61 -24.72
N SER A 450 25.49 -3.36 -24.36
CA SER A 450 26.29 -3.05 -23.17
C SER A 450 25.50 -2.19 -22.18
N VAL A 451 25.66 -2.45 -20.89
CA VAL A 451 25.01 -1.69 -19.82
C VAL A 451 26.06 -1.12 -18.88
N VAL A 452 25.95 0.18 -18.59
CA VAL A 452 26.84 0.89 -17.66
C VAL A 452 25.99 1.50 -16.55
N MET A 453 26.27 1.14 -15.30
CA MET A 453 25.69 1.82 -14.14
C MET A 453 26.39 3.15 -13.95
N VAL A 454 25.62 4.17 -13.61
CA VAL A 454 26.13 5.51 -13.29
C VAL A 454 25.57 5.96 -11.96
N TYR A 455 26.43 6.56 -11.15
CA TYR A 455 26.07 7.22 -9.91
C TYR A 455 26.54 8.66 -9.94
N GLU A 456 25.67 9.58 -9.52
CA GLU A 456 25.97 11.01 -9.49
C GLU A 456 26.12 11.50 -8.05
N GLU A 457 27.26 12.09 -7.74
CA GLU A 457 27.50 12.72 -6.44
C GLU A 457 28.24 14.04 -6.63
N ASP A 458 27.76 15.12 -5.98
CA ASP A 458 28.31 16.47 -6.08
C ASP A 458 28.54 16.96 -7.53
N GLY A 459 27.60 16.62 -8.42
CA GLY A 459 27.68 16.98 -9.84
C GLY A 459 28.72 16.21 -10.66
N LYS A 460 29.35 15.17 -10.08
CA LYS A 460 30.29 14.27 -10.77
C LYS A 460 29.64 12.92 -11.03
N LYS A 461 29.98 12.33 -12.17
CA LYS A 461 29.54 10.99 -12.60
C LYS A 461 30.60 9.95 -12.30
N TYR A 462 30.17 8.83 -11.73
CA TYR A 462 30.98 7.65 -11.48
C TYR A 462 30.32 6.47 -12.19
N SER A 463 31.04 5.84 -13.11
CA SER A 463 30.49 4.78 -13.97
C SER A 463 31.12 3.43 -13.63
N SER A 464 30.32 2.37 -13.63
CA SER A 464 30.82 1.00 -13.53
C SER A 464 31.65 0.62 -14.77
N ASP A 465 32.32 -0.53 -14.72
CA ASP A 465 32.74 -1.16 -15.97
C ASP A 465 31.48 -1.62 -16.74
N PRO A 466 31.53 -1.72 -18.07
CA PRO A 466 30.37 -2.15 -18.86
C PRO A 466 30.11 -3.65 -18.68
N MET A 467 28.87 -4.02 -18.42
CA MET A 467 28.39 -5.38 -18.67
C MET A 467 28.14 -5.51 -20.17
N ILE A 468 28.68 -6.54 -20.81
CA ILE A 468 28.52 -6.81 -22.25
C ILE A 468 27.72 -8.09 -22.44
N ALA A 469 26.75 -8.07 -23.36
CA ALA A 469 25.95 -9.20 -23.75
C ALA A 469 25.90 -9.33 -25.28
N GLU A 470 26.19 -10.53 -25.79
CA GLU A 470 25.94 -10.90 -27.18
C GLU A 470 24.52 -11.47 -27.29
N VAL A 471 23.80 -11.12 -28.34
CA VAL A 471 22.42 -11.55 -28.56
C VAL A 471 22.41 -12.97 -29.11
N VAL A 472 21.79 -13.89 -28.37
CA VAL A 472 21.60 -15.28 -28.82
C VAL A 472 20.24 -15.41 -29.51
N TYR A 473 20.22 -15.80 -30.79
CA TYR A 473 18.97 -16.06 -31.50
C TYR A 473 18.50 -17.47 -31.18
N ALA A 474 17.24 -17.62 -30.75
CA ALA A 474 16.62 -18.91 -30.50
C ALA A 474 16.23 -19.60 -31.82
N GLY A 475 17.22 -19.89 -32.67
CA GLY A 475 17.13 -20.66 -33.90
C GLY A 475 18.24 -21.71 -33.93
N ILE A 476 18.01 -22.84 -34.59
CA ILE A 476 18.97 -23.95 -34.70
C ILE A 476 20.18 -23.48 -35.53
N GLU A 477 21.16 -22.84 -34.90
CA GLU A 477 22.43 -22.48 -35.58
C GLU A 477 23.64 -23.26 -35.05
N ASN A 478 23.45 -24.11 -34.03
CA ASN A 478 24.52 -24.96 -33.47
C ASN A 478 24.23 -26.46 -33.60
N ALA A 479 23.70 -26.90 -34.74
CA ALA A 479 23.93 -28.28 -35.17
C ALA A 479 25.30 -28.33 -35.87
N THR A 480 26.36 -28.68 -35.14
CA THR A 480 27.64 -29.03 -35.76
C THR A 480 27.40 -30.17 -36.76
N VAL A 481 27.42 -29.86 -38.05
CA VAL A 481 27.53 -30.88 -39.10
C VAL A 481 28.94 -31.43 -38.99
N ASN A 482 29.04 -32.71 -38.65
CA ASN A 482 30.33 -33.39 -38.57
C ASN A 482 30.73 -33.78 -40.01
N ASP A 483 31.70 -33.09 -40.61
CA ASP A 483 32.14 -33.27 -42.01
C ASP A 483 32.75 -34.67 -42.30
N ASN A 484 32.89 -35.52 -41.28
CA ASN A 484 33.29 -36.93 -41.43
C ASN A 484 32.06 -37.85 -41.55
N ALA A 485 31.26 -37.64 -42.60
CA ALA A 485 30.08 -38.46 -42.87
C ALA A 485 30.47 -39.92 -43.09
N THR A 486 30.04 -40.81 -42.19
CA THR A 486 30.20 -42.26 -42.35
C THR A 486 29.04 -42.77 -43.19
N GLU A 487 29.34 -43.33 -44.36
CA GLU A 487 28.33 -43.84 -45.28
C GLU A 487 27.86 -45.25 -44.87
N THR A 488 26.55 -45.47 -44.93
CA THR A 488 25.92 -46.79 -44.78
C THR A 488 25.13 -47.12 -46.05
N TYR A 489 25.29 -48.34 -46.56
CA TYR A 489 24.70 -48.77 -47.82
C TYR A 489 23.46 -49.64 -47.59
N TYR A 490 22.47 -49.51 -48.47
CA TYR A 490 21.23 -50.28 -48.43
C TYR A 490 20.82 -50.75 -49.83
N SER A 491 20.13 -51.90 -49.92
CA SER A 491 19.42 -52.29 -51.14
C SER A 491 18.16 -51.43 -51.34
N VAL A 492 17.59 -51.46 -52.55
CA VAL A 492 16.32 -50.77 -52.84
C VAL A 492 15.15 -51.23 -51.97
N ASP A 493 15.21 -52.47 -51.48
CA ASP A 493 14.22 -53.07 -50.58
C ASP A 493 14.49 -52.77 -49.09
N GLY A 494 15.53 -51.98 -48.79
CA GLY A 494 15.82 -51.47 -47.44
C GLY A 494 16.73 -52.33 -46.57
N TYR A 495 17.33 -53.41 -47.10
CA TYR A 495 18.30 -54.22 -46.35
C TYR A 495 19.66 -53.52 -46.28
N ARG A 496 20.30 -53.52 -45.11
CA ARG A 496 21.64 -52.94 -44.91
C ARG A 496 22.71 -53.81 -45.59
N LEU A 497 23.57 -53.19 -46.38
CA LEU A 497 24.69 -53.82 -47.09
C LEU A 497 26.02 -53.42 -46.44
N GLN A 498 27.01 -54.31 -46.47
CA GLN A 498 28.36 -54.00 -45.95
C GLN A 498 29.20 -53.17 -46.94
N HIS A 499 28.93 -53.28 -48.24
CA HIS A 499 29.54 -52.51 -49.33
C HIS A 499 28.53 -52.36 -50.47
N LEU A 500 28.79 -51.46 -51.41
CA LEU A 500 27.95 -51.30 -52.60
C LEU A 500 27.95 -52.57 -53.45
N GLN A 501 26.78 -52.99 -53.92
CA GLN A 501 26.62 -54.17 -54.78
C GLN A 501 26.27 -53.78 -56.21
N LYS A 502 26.47 -54.68 -57.17
CA LYS A 502 26.09 -54.45 -58.57
C LYS A 502 24.58 -54.16 -58.68
N GLY A 503 24.22 -53.07 -59.36
CA GLY A 503 22.85 -52.55 -59.44
C GLY A 503 22.65 -51.26 -58.64
N LEU A 504 21.38 -50.90 -58.39
CA LEU A 504 21.01 -49.67 -57.69
C LEU A 504 21.12 -49.85 -56.17
N ASN A 505 21.86 -48.96 -55.52
CA ASN A 505 22.06 -48.92 -54.07
C ASN A 505 21.58 -47.58 -53.51
N ILE A 506 21.15 -47.58 -52.25
CA ILE A 506 20.82 -46.37 -51.50
C ILE A 506 21.96 -46.14 -50.49
N VAL A 507 22.61 -44.98 -50.57
CA VAL A 507 23.67 -44.59 -49.64
C VAL A 507 23.12 -43.53 -48.71
N LYS A 508 23.21 -43.79 -47.40
CA LYS A 508 22.86 -42.82 -46.36
C LYS A 508 24.13 -42.39 -45.62
N SER A 509 24.34 -41.10 -45.59
CA SER A 509 25.43 -40.47 -44.83
C SER A 509 24.96 -40.16 -43.41
N SER A 510 25.89 -40.16 -42.45
CA SER A 510 25.58 -39.81 -41.06
C SER A 510 25.17 -38.35 -40.86
N ASP A 511 25.39 -37.48 -41.86
CA ASP A 511 24.87 -36.11 -41.95
C ASP A 511 23.37 -36.04 -42.36
N GLY A 512 22.72 -37.20 -42.55
CA GLY A 512 21.31 -37.31 -42.92
C GLY A 512 21.03 -37.26 -44.42
N THR A 513 22.04 -37.01 -45.27
CA THR A 513 21.87 -37.02 -46.72
C THR A 513 21.69 -38.44 -47.26
N THR A 514 20.86 -38.58 -48.30
CA THR A 514 20.59 -39.86 -48.97
C THR A 514 20.77 -39.71 -50.47
N LYS A 515 21.57 -40.58 -51.09
CA LYS A 515 21.78 -40.62 -52.55
C LYS A 515 21.58 -42.03 -53.11
N LYS A 516 21.22 -42.13 -54.39
CA LYS A 516 21.11 -43.39 -55.11
C LYS A 516 22.35 -43.57 -55.99
N VAL A 517 23.03 -44.72 -55.87
CA VAL A 517 24.26 -45.03 -56.59
C VAL A 517 24.07 -46.31 -57.39
N PHE A 518 24.27 -46.25 -58.71
CA PHE A 518 24.22 -47.43 -59.56
C PHE A 518 25.64 -47.93 -59.83
N VAL A 519 25.93 -49.16 -59.40
CA VAL A 519 27.23 -49.82 -59.64
C VAL A 519 27.07 -50.80 -60.79
N LYS A 520 27.87 -50.63 -61.85
CA LYS A 520 27.75 -51.41 -63.09
C LYS A 520 28.28 -52.82 -62.99
#